data_AF-A0A7R9W789-F1
#
_entry.id   AF-A0A7R9W789-F1
#
_cell.length_a   1.000
_cell.length_b   1.000
_cell.length_c   1.000
_cell.angle_alpha   90.00
_cell.angle_beta   90.00
_cell.angle_gamma   90.00
#
_symmetry.space_group_name_H-M   'P 1'
#
loop_
_entity.id
_entity.type
_entity.pdbx_description
1 polymer ?
#
loop_
_entity_poly.entity_id
_entity_poly.type
_entity_poly.pdbx_seq_one_letter_code
_entity_poly.pdbx_strand_id
1 'polypeptide(L)'
;VYLVALAVAAAVAAILSFRTTGTASRGNRDAHLASKPPPPPTLFELLNLDPSAPSSCSLYDDDAVRLAVQADPSAAKEKHRFPLGHGLKSAPIHPLSMACCLGASIRTVRALYDAHPDAIAHHDRQKRYAPIHWAVRYSK
;
A
#
# COMPACT_ATOMS: atom_id res chain seq x y z
N VAL A 1 -5.81 10.68 25.12
CA VAL A 1 -4.97 10.55 23.91
C VAL A 1 -3.94 9.42 24.01
N TYR A 2 -3.29 9.20 25.16
CA TYR A 2 -2.36 8.06 25.38
C TYR A 2 -3.00 6.65 25.35
N LEU A 3 -4.30 6.53 25.62
CA LEU A 3 -5.00 5.22 25.64
C LEU A 3 -5.21 4.60 24.25
N VAL A 4 -5.29 5.41 23.19
CA VAL A 4 -5.52 4.91 21.81
C VAL A 4 -4.23 4.34 21.22
N ALA A 5 -3.08 4.95 21.52
CA ALA A 5 -1.77 4.48 21.06
C ALA A 5 -1.38 3.12 21.69
N LEU A 6 -1.75 2.89 22.96
CA LEU A 6 -1.47 1.63 23.65
C LEU A 6 -2.31 0.47 23.10
N ALA A 7 -3.56 0.75 22.69
CA ALA A 7 -4.45 -0.26 22.11
C ALA A 7 -3.99 -0.74 20.73
N VAL A 8 -3.42 0.15 19.91
CA VAL A 8 -2.87 -0.21 18.59
C VAL A 8 -1.60 -1.06 18.72
N ALA A 9 -0.72 -0.75 19.68
CA ALA A 9 0.48 -1.55 19.93
C ALA A 9 0.14 -2.97 20.44
N ALA A 10 -0.88 -3.11 21.29
CA ALA A 10 -1.32 -4.41 21.80
C ALA A 10 -1.96 -5.29 20.71
N ALA A 11 -2.72 -4.68 19.78
CA ALA A 11 -3.33 -5.42 18.66
C ALA A 11 -2.27 -5.99 17.69
N VAL A 12 -1.18 -5.26 17.46
CA VAL A 12 -0.07 -5.72 16.61
C VAL A 12 0.70 -6.88 17.26
N ALA A 13 0.87 -6.87 18.58
CA ALA A 13 1.55 -7.96 19.31
C ALA A 13 0.72 -9.26 19.39
N ALA A 14 -0.62 -9.14 19.48
CA ALA A 14 -1.51 -10.30 19.53
C ALA A 14 -1.59 -11.03 18.18
N ILE A 15 -1.56 -10.30 17.07
CA ILE A 15 -1.57 -10.88 15.71
C ILE A 15 -0.24 -11.61 15.42
N LEU A 16 0.87 -11.14 15.97
CA LEU A 16 2.18 -11.78 15.84
C LEU A 16 2.35 -13.05 16.70
N SER A 17 1.55 -13.19 17.77
CA SER A 17 1.65 -14.36 18.68
C SER A 17 0.81 -15.56 18.23
N PHE A 18 -0.07 -15.42 17.25
CA PHE A 18 -0.96 -16.51 16.80
C PHE A 18 -0.30 -17.48 15.79
N ARG A 19 0.94 -17.21 15.33
CA ARG A 19 1.68 -18.11 14.43
C ARG A 19 2.75 -18.92 15.17
N THR A 20 2.40 -19.59 16.26
CA THR A 20 3.31 -20.57 16.91
C THR A 20 2.59 -21.83 17.36
N THR A 21 1.94 -22.55 16.45
CA THR A 21 1.63 -23.97 16.65
C THR A 21 1.70 -24.71 15.33
N GLY A 22 2.78 -25.44 15.09
CA GLY A 22 2.96 -26.17 13.83
C GLY A 22 4.26 -26.98 13.75
N THR A 23 4.36 -27.99 14.61
CA THR A 23 5.06 -29.28 14.44
C THR A 23 6.57 -29.33 14.11
N ALA A 24 7.27 -29.97 15.05
CA ALA A 24 8.62 -30.51 15.00
C ALA A 24 9.02 -31.28 13.73
N SER A 25 10.30 -31.20 13.33
CA SER A 25 11.21 -32.36 13.25
C SER A 25 12.54 -32.03 12.55
N ARG A 26 13.62 -32.06 13.35
CA ARG A 26 14.91 -32.71 13.07
C ARG A 26 15.89 -32.07 12.06
N GLY A 27 17.03 -31.66 12.61
CA GLY A 27 18.32 -31.53 11.93
C GLY A 27 18.76 -30.08 11.76
N ASN A 28 19.59 -29.52 12.65
CA ASN A 28 21.05 -29.64 12.69
C ASN A 28 21.67 -28.32 12.20
N ARG A 29 22.28 -27.59 13.15
CA ARG A 29 23.39 -26.65 13.02
C ARG A 29 23.33 -25.66 11.84
N ASP A 30 23.03 -24.40 12.16
CA ASP A 30 23.99 -23.30 11.96
C ASP A 30 23.39 -22.01 12.54
N ALA A 31 23.98 -21.56 13.64
CA ALA A 31 23.68 -20.29 14.24
C ALA A 31 24.37 -19.18 13.45
N HIS A 32 23.74 -18.01 13.47
CA HIS A 32 24.37 -16.69 13.32
C HIS A 32 24.39 -16.05 11.93
N LEU A 33 23.19 -15.65 11.47
CA LEU A 33 22.95 -14.36 10.80
C LEU A 33 21.45 -14.09 10.91
N ALA A 34 21.01 -13.64 12.09
CA ALA A 34 19.70 -13.02 12.23
C ALA A 34 19.77 -11.66 11.53
N SER A 35 19.67 -11.67 10.19
CA SER A 35 19.33 -10.48 9.43
C SER A 35 18.04 -9.95 10.03
N LYS A 36 18.07 -8.68 10.44
CA LYS A 36 16.90 -7.91 10.87
C LYS A 36 15.72 -8.27 9.96
N PRO A 37 14.53 -8.62 10.51
CA PRO A 37 13.39 -8.96 9.68
C PRO A 37 13.20 -7.85 8.63
N PRO A 38 12.92 -8.21 7.36
CA PRO A 38 12.78 -7.22 6.31
C PRO A 38 11.77 -6.17 6.75
N PRO A 39 12.05 -4.87 6.52
CA PRO A 39 11.08 -3.84 6.85
C PRO A 39 9.73 -4.18 6.20
N PRO A 40 8.61 -3.91 6.89
CA PRO A 40 7.30 -4.15 6.31
C PRO A 40 7.19 -3.39 4.97
N PRO A 41 6.50 -3.96 3.98
CA PRO A 41 6.42 -3.38 2.65
C PRO A 41 5.82 -1.97 2.74
N THR A 42 6.45 -1.03 2.03
CA THR A 42 6.01 0.36 2.01
C THR A 42 4.74 0.52 1.18
N LEU A 43 3.98 1.60 1.43
CA LEU A 43 2.80 1.93 0.61
C LEU A 43 3.16 2.01 -0.88
N PHE A 44 4.33 2.54 -1.22
CA PHE A 44 4.83 2.58 -2.58
C PHE A 44 5.00 1.17 -3.17
N GLU A 45 5.65 0.25 -2.47
CA GLU A 45 5.89 -1.11 -2.95
C GLU A 45 4.59 -1.86 -3.24
N LEU A 46 3.57 -1.67 -2.40
CA LEU A 46 2.24 -2.28 -2.60
C LEU A 46 1.48 -1.69 -3.80
N LEU A 47 1.73 -0.42 -4.11
CA LEU A 47 1.08 0.29 -5.22
C LEU A 47 1.91 0.29 -6.51
N ASN A 48 3.15 -0.20 -6.48
CA ASN A 48 4.07 -0.21 -7.61
C ASN A 48 3.77 -1.35 -8.59
N LEU A 49 2.54 -1.36 -9.07
CA LEU A 49 1.97 -2.33 -10.00
C LEU A 49 1.64 -1.62 -11.32
N ASP A 50 1.70 -2.36 -12.43
CA ASP A 50 1.29 -1.85 -13.74
C ASP A 50 -0.22 -2.08 -13.93
N PRO A 51 -1.06 -1.03 -13.90
CA PRO A 51 -2.52 -1.18 -14.04
C PRO A 51 -2.95 -1.63 -15.44
N SER A 52 -2.06 -1.59 -16.44
CA SER A 52 -2.35 -2.10 -17.79
C SER A 52 -2.17 -3.62 -17.91
N ALA A 53 -1.34 -4.22 -17.05
CA ALA A 53 -1.03 -5.65 -17.05
C ALA A 53 -1.99 -6.42 -16.11
N PRO A 54 -2.86 -7.31 -16.62
CA PRO A 54 -3.82 -8.04 -15.78
C PRO A 54 -3.17 -8.87 -14.68
N SER A 55 -1.99 -9.46 -14.96
CA SER A 55 -1.20 -10.23 -13.99
C SER A 55 -0.62 -9.38 -12.86
N SER A 56 -0.42 -8.08 -13.09
CA SER A 56 0.04 -7.15 -12.05
C SER A 56 -1.12 -6.72 -11.17
N CYS A 57 -2.31 -6.47 -11.74
CA CYS A 57 -3.50 -6.11 -10.95
C CYS A 57 -3.93 -7.23 -10.01
N SER A 58 -3.74 -8.51 -10.38
CA SER A 58 -4.07 -9.64 -9.49
C SER A 58 -3.19 -9.73 -8.24
N LEU A 59 -2.06 -9.01 -8.20
CA LEU A 59 -1.18 -8.91 -7.02
C LEU A 59 -1.61 -7.78 -6.08
N TYR A 60 -2.57 -6.95 -6.48
CA TYR A 60 -3.06 -5.86 -5.65
C TYR A 60 -3.83 -6.41 -4.44
N ASP A 61 -3.35 -6.08 -3.25
CA ASP A 61 -3.98 -6.45 -1.98
C ASP A 61 -4.50 -5.18 -1.28
N ASP A 62 -5.82 -5.03 -1.30
CA ASP A 62 -6.53 -3.88 -0.73
C ASP A 62 -6.31 -3.76 0.79
N ASP A 63 -6.27 -4.89 1.51
CA ASP A 63 -6.07 -4.90 2.95
C ASP A 63 -4.62 -4.56 3.32
N ALA A 64 -3.65 -5.06 2.55
CA ALA A 64 -2.25 -4.70 2.74
C ALA A 64 -2.02 -3.18 2.56
N VAL A 65 -2.62 -2.58 1.54
CA VAL A 65 -2.55 -1.12 1.31
C VAL A 65 -3.19 -0.36 2.47
N ARG A 66 -4.37 -0.78 2.92
CA ARG A 66 -5.04 -0.13 4.05
C ARG A 66 -4.23 -0.22 5.34
N LEU A 67 -3.61 -1.37 5.61
CA LEU A 67 -2.72 -1.54 6.77
C LEU A 67 -1.48 -0.66 6.66
N ALA A 68 -0.88 -0.54 5.47
CA ALA A 68 0.26 0.33 5.23
C ALA A 68 -0.08 1.81 5.47
N VAL A 69 -1.25 2.28 5.00
CA VAL A 69 -1.72 3.66 5.25
C VAL A 69 -1.99 3.91 6.72
N GLN A 70 -2.52 2.92 7.45
CA GLN A 70 -2.74 3.03 8.90
C GLN A 70 -1.44 3.09 9.69
N ALA A 71 -0.42 2.35 9.24
CA ALA A 71 0.91 2.34 9.86
C ALA A 71 1.68 3.64 9.59
N ASP A 72 1.59 4.17 8.37
CA ASP A 72 2.20 5.44 7.97
C ASP A 72 1.27 6.27 7.07
N PRO A 73 0.43 7.14 7.67
CA PRO A 73 -0.45 8.03 6.91
C PRO A 73 0.32 9.06 6.07
N SER A 74 1.56 9.39 6.46
CA SER A 74 2.35 10.42 5.77
C SER A 74 2.77 9.98 4.37
N ALA A 75 2.91 8.66 4.16
CA ALA A 75 3.20 8.06 2.86
C ALA A 75 2.11 8.38 1.81
N ALA A 76 0.86 8.63 2.21
CA ALA A 76 -0.23 8.98 1.30
C ALA A 76 -0.02 10.34 0.58
N LYS A 77 0.84 11.21 1.15
CA LYS A 77 1.17 12.53 0.60
C LYS A 77 2.26 12.48 -0.46
N GLU A 78 3.17 11.51 -0.39
CA GLU A 78 4.30 11.46 -1.29
C GLU A 78 3.87 10.98 -2.67
N LYS A 79 4.20 11.76 -3.71
CA LYS A 79 3.94 11.34 -5.08
C LYS A 79 5.07 10.45 -5.55
N HIS A 80 4.72 9.32 -6.14
CA HIS A 80 5.69 8.37 -6.66
C HIS A 80 5.59 8.21 -8.17
N ARG A 81 6.69 7.76 -8.76
CA ARG A 81 6.76 7.43 -10.18
C ARG A 81 6.38 5.98 -10.38
N PHE A 82 5.14 5.75 -10.78
CA PHE A 82 4.66 4.39 -11.04
C PHE A 82 4.80 3.99 -12.53
N PRO A 83 4.91 2.70 -12.82
CA PRO A 83 4.92 2.16 -14.17
C PRO A 83 3.49 2.18 -14.73
N LEU A 84 3.08 3.31 -15.31
CA LEU A 84 1.88 3.36 -16.12
C LEU A 84 2.23 2.90 -17.54
N GLY A 85 1.76 1.72 -17.94
CA GLY A 85 1.89 1.26 -19.33
C GLY A 85 1.32 2.24 -20.36
N HIS A 86 1.49 1.93 -21.66
CA HIS A 86 1.02 2.72 -22.82
C HIS A 86 1.77 4.03 -23.15
N GLY A 87 3.10 4.06 -22.99
CA GLY A 87 3.91 5.20 -23.50
C GLY A 87 3.67 6.52 -22.77
N LEU A 88 3.03 6.49 -21.61
CA LEU A 88 2.94 7.64 -20.72
C LEU A 88 4.33 7.90 -20.13
N LYS A 89 4.83 9.13 -20.29
CA LYS A 89 6.05 9.56 -19.58
C LYS A 89 5.80 9.38 -18.08
N SER A 90 6.72 8.70 -17.39
CA SER A 90 6.72 8.56 -15.93
C SER A 90 6.46 9.93 -15.30
N ALA A 91 5.31 10.06 -14.65
CA ALA A 91 4.89 11.26 -13.93
C ALA A 91 4.68 10.89 -12.46
N PRO A 92 4.97 11.82 -11.54
CA PRO A 92 4.66 11.63 -10.13
C PRO A 92 3.13 11.59 -9.96
N ILE A 93 2.63 10.54 -9.32
CA ILE A 93 1.21 10.26 -9.10
C ILE A 93 0.99 10.00 -7.62
N HIS A 94 -0.12 10.49 -7.07
CA HIS A 94 -0.47 10.21 -5.69
C HIS A 94 -0.85 8.73 -5.48
N PRO A 95 -0.54 8.18 -4.30
CA PRO A 95 -1.03 6.87 -3.87
C PRO A 95 -2.55 6.72 -4.03
N LEU A 96 -3.33 7.76 -3.73
CA LEU A 96 -4.78 7.78 -3.93
C LEU A 96 -5.17 7.54 -5.40
N SER A 97 -4.56 8.27 -6.32
CA SER A 97 -4.80 8.11 -7.76
C SER A 97 -4.39 6.72 -8.27
N MET A 98 -3.27 6.19 -7.77
CA MET A 98 -2.81 4.86 -8.16
C MET A 98 -3.71 3.75 -7.59
N ALA A 99 -4.16 3.88 -6.34
CA ALA A 99 -5.14 2.96 -5.77
C ALA A 99 -6.44 2.94 -6.62
N CYS A 100 -6.91 4.10 -7.08
CA CYS A 100 -8.03 4.19 -8.02
C CYS A 100 -7.75 3.48 -9.36
N CYS A 101 -6.54 3.58 -9.91
CA CYS A 101 -6.13 2.82 -11.11
C CYS A 101 -6.20 1.30 -10.91
N LEU A 102 -5.84 0.83 -9.72
CA LEU A 102 -5.76 -0.59 -9.38
C LEU A 102 -7.10 -1.19 -8.94
N GLY A 103 -8.17 -0.38 -8.92
CA GLY A 103 -9.51 -0.83 -8.52
C GLY A 103 -9.68 -0.97 -7.01
N ALA A 104 -8.98 -0.14 -6.23
CA ALA A 104 -9.09 -0.12 -4.77
C ALA A 104 -10.54 -0.02 -4.29
N SER A 105 -10.82 -0.69 -3.17
CA SER A 105 -12.14 -0.62 -2.54
C SER A 105 -12.41 0.78 -1.99
N ILE A 106 -13.69 1.10 -1.82
CA ILE A 106 -14.10 2.38 -1.21
C ILE A 106 -13.50 2.57 0.19
N ARG A 107 -13.23 1.49 0.93
CA ARG A 107 -12.62 1.54 2.27
C ARG A 107 -11.17 2.02 2.18
N THR A 108 -10.42 1.50 1.21
CA THR A 108 -9.01 1.85 0.99
C THR A 108 -8.86 3.23 0.38
N VAL A 109 -9.71 3.60 -0.58
CA VAL A 109 -9.80 4.97 -1.10
C VAL A 109 -10.09 5.97 0.02
N ARG A 110 -11.02 5.64 0.93
CA ARG A 110 -11.34 6.49 2.07
C ARG A 110 -10.18 6.59 3.06
N ALA A 111 -9.49 5.49 3.36
CA ALA A 111 -8.31 5.52 4.23
C ALA A 111 -7.20 6.43 3.66
N LEU A 112 -6.94 6.35 2.36
CA LEU A 112 -5.99 7.23 1.66
C LEU A 112 -6.44 8.69 1.66
N TYR A 113 -7.74 8.94 1.47
CA TYR A 113 -8.32 10.28 1.54
C TYR A 113 -8.22 10.87 2.95
N ASP A 114 -8.59 10.12 3.98
CA ASP A 114 -8.53 10.57 5.37
C ASP A 114 -7.07 10.86 5.80
N ALA A 115 -6.10 10.13 5.25
CA ALA A 115 -4.67 10.36 5.47
C ALA A 115 -4.15 11.62 4.75
N HIS A 116 -4.61 11.88 3.52
CA HIS A 116 -4.24 13.09 2.78
C HIS A 116 -5.40 13.64 1.92
N PRO A 117 -6.31 14.44 2.51
CA PRO A 117 -7.55 14.85 1.84
C PRO A 117 -7.31 15.78 0.64
N ASP A 118 -6.24 16.57 0.65
CA ASP A 118 -5.90 17.47 -0.45
C ASP A 118 -5.53 16.72 -1.74
N ALA A 119 -5.18 15.42 -1.65
CA ALA A 119 -4.85 14.58 -2.79
C ALA A 119 -5.97 14.53 -3.85
N ILE A 120 -7.23 14.71 -3.45
CA ILE A 120 -8.38 14.69 -4.38
C ILE A 120 -8.38 15.89 -5.33
N ALA A 121 -7.88 17.03 -4.86
CA ALA A 121 -7.79 18.27 -5.63
C ALA A 121 -6.43 18.41 -6.32
N HIS A 122 -5.43 17.67 -5.85
CA HIS A 122 -4.09 17.69 -6.42
C HIS A 122 -4.02 16.82 -7.66
N HIS A 123 -3.69 17.48 -8.76
CA HIS A 123 -3.55 16.81 -10.03
C HIS A 123 -2.15 16.18 -10.15
N ASP A 124 -2.06 14.99 -10.75
CA ASP A 124 -0.81 14.25 -10.90
C ASP A 124 0.01 14.77 -12.07
N ARG A 125 -0.49 14.51 -13.29
CA ARG A 125 0.21 14.82 -14.54
C ARG A 125 -0.20 16.19 -15.07
N GLN A 126 0.74 17.13 -15.11
CA GLN A 126 0.58 18.46 -15.74
C GLN A 126 -0.75 19.14 -15.41
N LYS A 127 -1.21 19.02 -14.16
CA LYS A 127 -2.48 19.57 -13.70
C LYS A 127 -3.74 19.06 -14.43
N ARG A 128 -3.70 17.88 -15.06
CA ARG A 128 -4.82 17.37 -15.90
C ARG A 128 -5.58 16.17 -15.34
N TYR A 129 -4.96 15.35 -14.50
CA TYR A 129 -5.57 14.10 -14.03
C TYR A 129 -5.69 14.10 -12.52
N ALA A 130 -6.93 14.01 -12.05
CA ALA A 130 -7.33 13.75 -10.66
C ALA A 130 -7.69 12.26 -10.48
N PRO A 131 -7.82 11.75 -9.24
CA PRO A 131 -8.06 10.32 -8.98
C PRO A 131 -9.21 9.70 -9.78
N ILE A 132 -10.30 10.44 -9.99
CA ILE A 132 -11.45 9.98 -10.78
C ILE A 132 -11.12 9.70 -12.25
N HIS A 133 -10.24 10.50 -12.86
CA HIS A 133 -9.85 10.29 -14.25
C HIS A 133 -9.05 8.99 -14.42
N TRP A 134 -8.27 8.65 -13.38
CA TRP A 134 -7.51 7.42 -13.31
C TRP A 134 -8.40 6.20 -13.12
N ALA A 135 -9.41 6.28 -12.23
CA ALA A 135 -10.41 5.24 -12.05
C ALA A 135 -11.15 4.93 -13.37
N VAL A 136 -11.65 5.95 -14.06
CA VAL A 136 -12.41 5.77 -15.32
C VAL A 136 -11.53 5.18 -16.42
N ARG A 137 -10.27 5.60 -16.52
CA ARG A 137 -9.34 5.12 -17.55
C ARG A 137 -9.03 3.62 -17.44
N TYR A 138 -9.02 3.09 -16.22
CA TYR A 138 -8.67 1.69 -15.94
C TYR A 138 -9.86 0.85 -15.43
N SER A 139 -11.06 1.42 -15.43
CA SER A 139 -12.31 0.69 -15.22
C SER A 139 -12.48 -0.31 -16.37
N LYS A 140 -12.25 -1.60 -16.08
CA LYS A 140 -12.52 -2.70 -16.99
C LYS A 140 -13.90 -3.30 -16.71
#